data_AF-A0A9W8HWW5-F1
#
_entry.id   AF-A0A9W8HWW5-F1
#
_cell.length_a   1.000
_cell.length_b   1.000
_cell.length_c   1.000
_cell.angle_alpha   90.00
_cell.angle_beta   90.00
_cell.angle_gamma   90.00
#
_symmetry.space_group_name_H-M   'P 1'
#
loop_
_entity.id
_entity.type
_entity.pdbx_description
1 polymer ?
#
loop_
_entity_poly.entity_id
_entity_poly.type
_entity_poly.pdbx_seq_one_letter_code
_entity_poly.pdbx_strand_id
1 'polypeptide(L)'
;MKITSVLAAATLAMASTTFGQSTCNEWAPCYREGYCNTDAAFCLWGLCDESKSYNSTSCWKPEGCVSKVVNFDSSSDIVPIGSYAGNPDTNAFLSIFEPDNTQVSNSNLELRMTYDASANKGFGATAKSSHTIQYGRVTARVKTASLAKGVVTSFIIINEQTGDEIDFEWVGLNPDQVQTNYYYKGVLDYTKMLPANVGSDSSAAYHDYTIDWSEDKIVWLVDNKPIRTLNRADTYDASTGVYAYPTTEGRIALSIWDGGNSGQQGTQEWSGYPTPWSADTVYKAYFDTVTVECAGGSTPSSSDDSGSEEPSQTGKDEESSGSDGGSHEPTGAPENPKCIPRPLV
;
A
#
# COMPACT_ATOMS: atom_id res chain seq x y z
N MET A 1 37.50 -53.75 -14.19
CA MET A 1 36.72 -53.25 -13.04
C MET A 1 36.04 -51.97 -13.50
N LYS A 2 34.76 -52.05 -13.91
CA LYS A 2 33.98 -50.90 -14.38
C LYS A 2 33.38 -50.22 -13.14
N ILE A 3 33.72 -48.96 -12.91
CA ILE A 3 33.10 -48.15 -11.86
C ILE A 3 31.91 -47.46 -12.51
N THR A 4 30.71 -47.88 -12.13
CA THR A 4 29.44 -47.29 -12.54
C THR A 4 29.14 -46.13 -11.61
N SER A 5 29.25 -44.89 -12.10
CA SER A 5 28.79 -43.71 -11.39
C SER A 5 27.28 -43.60 -11.52
N VAL A 6 26.56 -43.68 -10.40
CA VAL A 6 25.12 -43.41 -10.33
C VAL A 6 24.96 -41.90 -10.20
N LEU A 7 24.51 -41.24 -11.28
CA LEU A 7 24.03 -39.87 -11.25
C LEU A 7 22.62 -39.90 -10.66
N ALA A 8 22.44 -39.39 -9.44
CA ALA A 8 21.12 -39.08 -8.92
C ALA A 8 20.62 -37.80 -9.62
N ALA A 9 19.69 -37.94 -10.55
CA ALA A 9 18.97 -36.81 -11.10
C ALA A 9 17.99 -36.31 -10.03
N ALA A 10 18.30 -35.17 -9.41
CA ALA A 10 17.32 -34.41 -8.66
C ALA A 10 16.31 -33.85 -9.66
N THR A 11 15.14 -34.47 -9.74
CA THR A 11 13.99 -33.91 -10.45
C THR A 11 13.52 -32.67 -9.69
N LEU A 12 13.81 -31.49 -10.25
CA LEU A 12 13.10 -30.26 -9.91
C LEU A 12 11.63 -30.49 -10.30
N ALA A 13 10.75 -30.64 -9.31
CA ALA A 13 9.31 -30.63 -9.57
C ALA A 13 8.93 -29.19 -9.95
N MET A 14 8.73 -28.96 -11.24
CA MET A 14 8.07 -27.75 -11.75
C MET A 14 6.64 -27.74 -11.23
N ALA A 15 6.35 -26.90 -10.23
CA ALA A 15 5.00 -26.69 -9.74
C ALA A 15 4.25 -25.72 -10.68
N SER A 16 3.73 -26.23 -11.78
CA SER A 16 2.56 -25.72 -12.51
C SER A 16 2.16 -26.83 -13.51
N THR A 17 0.92 -27.23 -13.75
CA THR A 17 -0.35 -26.53 -13.88
C THR A 17 -1.46 -27.60 -13.78
N THR A 18 -2.52 -27.39 -13.01
CA THR A 18 -3.79 -28.14 -13.23
C THR A 18 -4.83 -27.18 -13.77
N PHE A 19 -4.76 -26.94 -15.09
CA PHE A 19 -5.84 -26.28 -15.81
C PHE A 19 -7.11 -27.14 -15.66
N GLY A 20 -8.15 -26.60 -15.00
CA GLY A 20 -9.47 -27.23 -14.94
C GLY A 20 -9.82 -28.05 -13.70
N GLN A 21 -9.08 -27.95 -12.59
CA GLN A 21 -9.60 -28.39 -11.29
C GLN A 21 -10.56 -27.34 -10.71
N SER A 22 -11.69 -27.78 -10.12
CA SER A 22 -12.66 -26.89 -9.48
C SER A 22 -12.11 -26.22 -8.21
N THR A 23 -11.10 -26.82 -7.59
CA THR A 23 -10.44 -26.38 -6.36
C THR A 23 -8.96 -26.77 -6.38
N CYS A 24 -8.09 -25.94 -5.79
CA CYS A 24 -6.68 -26.22 -5.61
C CYS A 24 -6.41 -27.43 -4.71
N ASN A 25 -5.17 -27.92 -4.71
CA ASN A 25 -4.74 -29.06 -3.90
C ASN A 25 -3.76 -28.64 -2.79
N GLU A 26 -3.47 -29.54 -1.85
CA GLU A 26 -2.62 -29.26 -0.67
C GLU A 26 -1.20 -28.78 -1.01
N TRP A 27 -0.68 -29.12 -2.20
CA TRP A 27 0.67 -28.79 -2.64
C TRP A 27 0.77 -27.45 -3.37
N ALA A 28 -0.37 -26.84 -3.69
CA ALA A 28 -0.49 -25.52 -4.30
C ALA A 28 -1.80 -24.90 -3.81
N PRO A 29 -1.93 -24.58 -2.52
CA PRO A 29 -3.22 -24.43 -1.86
C PRO A 29 -3.94 -23.12 -2.20
N CYS A 30 -3.21 -22.09 -2.63
CA CYS A 30 -3.74 -20.75 -2.83
C CYS A 30 -4.16 -20.54 -4.29
N TYR A 31 -5.46 -20.28 -4.50
CA TYR A 31 -6.00 -19.97 -5.82
C TYR A 31 -5.95 -18.46 -6.07
N ARG A 32 -5.43 -18.04 -7.23
CA ARG A 32 -5.59 -16.67 -7.74
C ARG A 32 -5.68 -16.69 -9.26
N GLU A 33 -6.67 -15.98 -9.81
CA GLU A 33 -6.80 -15.67 -11.26
C GLU A 33 -6.67 -16.89 -12.20
N GLY A 34 -7.14 -18.07 -11.77
CA GLY A 34 -7.10 -19.30 -12.59
C GLY A 34 -5.92 -20.22 -12.32
N TYR A 35 -5.06 -19.88 -11.36
CA TYR A 35 -3.85 -20.61 -11.03
C TYR A 35 -3.79 -20.96 -9.55
N CYS A 36 -3.19 -22.10 -9.25
CA CYS A 36 -2.93 -22.59 -7.90
C CYS A 36 -1.42 -22.50 -7.62
N ASN A 37 -1.03 -21.94 -6.49
CA ASN A 37 0.37 -21.79 -6.09
C ASN A 37 0.54 -21.84 -4.55
N THR A 38 1.77 -22.01 -4.09
CA THR A 38 2.23 -21.87 -2.71
C THR A 38 2.84 -20.50 -2.40
N ASP A 39 3.16 -19.71 -3.43
CA ASP A 39 3.82 -18.42 -3.26
C ASP A 39 2.97 -17.48 -2.40
N ALA A 40 3.61 -16.75 -1.48
CA ALA A 40 2.89 -15.79 -0.62
C ALA A 40 2.09 -14.76 -1.43
N ALA A 41 2.57 -14.37 -2.61
CA ALA A 41 1.87 -13.46 -3.54
C ALA A 41 0.51 -14.01 -4.05
N PHE A 42 0.31 -15.33 -3.98
CA PHE A 42 -0.96 -16.00 -4.27
C PHE A 42 -1.84 -16.14 -3.03
N CYS A 43 -1.23 -16.31 -1.87
CA CYS A 43 -1.93 -16.53 -0.61
C CYS A 43 -2.37 -15.23 0.09
N LEU A 44 -1.70 -14.12 -0.21
CA LEU A 44 -1.89 -12.81 0.45
C LEU A 44 -2.94 -11.90 -0.19
N TRP A 45 -3.20 -10.80 0.53
CA TRP A 45 -3.89 -9.57 0.09
C TRP A 45 -5.36 -9.74 -0.26
N GLY A 46 -5.95 -10.86 0.13
CA GLY A 46 -7.33 -11.24 -0.20
C GLY A 46 -7.62 -11.25 -1.71
N LEU A 47 -6.56 -11.33 -2.53
CA LEU A 47 -6.66 -11.70 -3.95
C LEU A 47 -6.74 -13.22 -4.13
N CYS A 48 -6.46 -13.96 -3.05
CA CYS A 48 -6.65 -15.39 -2.94
C CYS A 48 -8.16 -15.71 -2.86
N ASP A 49 -8.66 -16.51 -3.79
CA ASP A 49 -10.06 -16.96 -3.80
C ASP A 49 -10.21 -18.17 -2.87
N GLU A 50 -10.72 -17.93 -1.66
CA GLU A 50 -10.96 -19.00 -0.67
C GLU A 50 -11.87 -20.11 -1.23
N SER A 51 -12.84 -19.77 -2.09
CA SER A 51 -13.82 -20.72 -2.61
C SER A 51 -13.24 -21.75 -3.60
N LYS A 52 -12.09 -21.41 -4.20
CA LYS A 52 -11.36 -22.26 -5.15
C LYS A 52 -10.01 -22.71 -4.61
N SER A 53 -9.62 -22.27 -3.43
CA SER A 53 -8.42 -22.72 -2.75
C SER A 53 -8.63 -24.12 -2.15
N TYR A 54 -7.55 -24.76 -1.68
CA TYR A 54 -7.62 -26.14 -1.19
C TYR A 54 -8.56 -26.29 0.02
N ASN A 55 -8.56 -25.31 0.92
CA ASN A 55 -9.47 -25.22 2.06
C ASN A 55 -9.62 -23.77 2.54
N SER A 56 -10.50 -23.55 3.53
CA SER A 56 -10.81 -22.22 4.09
C SER A 56 -9.65 -21.54 4.82
N THR A 57 -8.52 -22.22 5.02
CA THR A 57 -7.31 -21.65 5.67
C THR A 57 -6.15 -21.50 4.70
N SER A 58 -6.37 -21.78 3.41
CA SER A 58 -5.32 -21.70 2.38
C SER A 58 -4.96 -20.24 2.08
N CYS A 59 -5.96 -19.37 1.99
CA CYS A 59 -5.74 -17.94 1.86
C CYS A 59 -5.37 -17.34 3.20
N TRP A 60 -4.31 -16.54 3.23
CA TRP A 60 -3.92 -15.80 4.41
C TRP A 60 -4.78 -14.55 4.51
N LYS A 61 -5.55 -14.49 5.60
CA LYS A 61 -6.42 -13.36 5.87
C LYS A 61 -5.60 -12.12 6.17
N PRO A 62 -6.05 -10.92 5.76
CA PRO A 62 -5.48 -9.70 6.28
C PRO A 62 -5.62 -9.71 7.81
N GLU A 63 -4.48 -9.77 8.51
CA GLU A 63 -4.48 -9.52 9.94
C GLU A 63 -4.69 -8.02 10.15
N GLY A 64 -5.68 -7.71 10.99
CA GLY A 64 -6.15 -6.35 11.22
C GLY A 64 -5.09 -5.44 11.85
N CYS A 65 -5.53 -4.23 12.18
CA CYS A 65 -4.64 -3.20 12.70
C CYS A 65 -4.03 -3.57 14.05
N VAL A 66 -2.73 -3.32 14.18
CA VAL A 66 -1.97 -3.40 15.42
C VAL A 66 -1.23 -2.09 15.64
N SER A 67 -1.52 -1.39 16.74
CA SER A 67 -0.82 -0.16 17.09
C SER A 67 0.64 -0.46 17.42
N LYS A 68 1.56 0.12 16.67
CA LYS A 68 3.00 -0.15 16.80
C LYS A 68 3.85 0.95 16.18
N VAL A 69 5.11 0.99 16.60
CA VAL A 69 6.16 1.76 15.93
C VAL A 69 7.12 0.77 15.27
N VAL A 70 7.39 0.97 13.99
CA VAL A 70 8.42 0.25 13.23
C VAL A 70 9.60 1.18 13.06
N ASN A 71 10.72 0.88 13.70
CA ASN A 71 11.96 1.67 13.64
C ASN A 71 12.97 1.18 12.59
N PHE A 72 12.66 0.07 11.89
CA PHE A 72 13.57 -0.57 10.93
C PHE A 72 14.95 -0.84 11.52
N ASP A 73 15.03 -1.36 12.75
CA ASP A 73 16.29 -1.68 13.43
C ASP A 73 16.81 -3.07 13.05
N SER A 74 15.97 -3.91 12.44
CA SER A 74 16.32 -5.27 12.05
C SER A 74 16.13 -5.48 10.54
N SER A 75 17.06 -6.20 9.92
CA SER A 75 16.91 -6.65 8.52
C SER A 75 15.71 -7.57 8.30
N SER A 76 15.12 -8.12 9.36
CA SER A 76 13.88 -8.90 9.28
C SER A 76 12.61 -8.04 9.17
N ASP A 77 12.69 -6.73 9.41
CA ASP A 77 11.51 -5.85 9.37
C ASP A 77 10.93 -5.73 7.94
N ILE A 78 11.75 -6.01 6.93
CA ILE A 78 11.37 -6.15 5.52
C ILE A 78 11.79 -7.54 5.02
N VAL A 79 10.93 -8.21 4.27
CA VAL A 79 11.26 -9.50 3.63
C VAL A 79 10.71 -9.54 2.20
N PRO A 80 11.42 -10.10 1.20
CA PRO A 80 10.84 -10.36 -0.10
C PRO A 80 9.56 -11.18 0.04
N ILE A 81 8.52 -10.84 -0.72
CA ILE A 81 7.23 -11.52 -0.64
C ILE A 81 7.37 -13.02 -0.88
N GLY A 82 8.24 -13.46 -1.81
CA GLY A 82 8.50 -14.88 -2.06
C GLY A 82 9.13 -15.64 -0.89
N SER A 83 9.69 -14.94 0.11
CA SER A 83 10.28 -15.52 1.33
C SER A 83 9.37 -15.36 2.56
N TYR A 84 8.21 -14.73 2.41
CA TYR A 84 7.30 -14.51 3.53
C TYR A 84 6.57 -15.79 3.92
N ALA A 85 6.63 -16.12 5.22
CA ALA A 85 6.12 -17.38 5.76
C ALA A 85 4.69 -17.31 6.33
N GLY A 86 3.97 -16.20 6.09
CA GLY A 86 2.57 -16.05 6.48
C GLY A 86 2.31 -15.52 7.88
N ASN A 87 3.34 -15.08 8.61
CA ASN A 87 3.19 -14.48 9.94
C ASN A 87 3.45 -12.96 9.91
N PRO A 88 2.41 -12.11 10.05
CA PRO A 88 2.58 -10.66 9.95
C PRO A 88 3.20 -10.01 11.18
N ASP A 89 3.31 -10.75 12.29
CA ASP A 89 4.00 -10.30 13.51
C ASP A 89 5.53 -10.41 13.38
N THR A 90 6.04 -11.27 12.49
CA THR A 90 7.49 -11.49 12.34
C THR A 90 8.16 -10.53 11.36
N ASN A 91 7.41 -10.01 10.40
CA ASN A 91 7.91 -9.11 9.37
C ASN A 91 6.97 -7.92 9.25
N ALA A 92 7.42 -6.71 9.53
CA ALA A 92 6.55 -5.54 9.52
C ALA A 92 6.07 -5.18 8.11
N PHE A 93 6.96 -5.33 7.12
CA PHE A 93 6.73 -5.03 5.72
C PHE A 93 7.21 -6.18 4.81
N LEU A 94 6.65 -6.22 3.60
CA LEU A 94 7.01 -7.14 2.53
C LEU A 94 7.50 -6.34 1.31
N SER A 95 8.63 -6.71 0.73
CA SER A 95 9.07 -6.22 -0.57
C SER A 95 8.35 -6.98 -1.68
N ILE A 96 7.72 -6.26 -2.61
CA ILE A 96 6.78 -6.89 -3.57
C ILE A 96 7.30 -6.97 -5.00
N PHE A 97 8.57 -6.61 -5.22
CA PHE A 97 9.21 -6.70 -6.53
C PHE A 97 10.41 -7.63 -6.53
N GLU A 98 10.67 -8.21 -7.70
CA GLU A 98 11.89 -8.93 -8.03
C GLU A 98 12.47 -8.29 -9.31
N PRO A 99 13.72 -7.79 -9.33
CA PRO A 99 14.69 -7.81 -8.23
C PRO A 99 14.28 -7.01 -6.99
N ASP A 100 14.65 -7.51 -5.81
CA ASP A 100 14.42 -6.78 -4.56
C ASP A 100 15.36 -5.58 -4.45
N ASN A 101 14.76 -4.39 -4.45
CA ASN A 101 15.44 -3.10 -4.30
C ASN A 101 15.17 -2.45 -2.93
N THR A 102 14.77 -3.25 -1.95
CA THR A 102 14.58 -2.82 -0.55
C THR A 102 15.73 -3.30 0.32
N GLN A 103 16.03 -2.55 1.37
CA GLN A 103 16.91 -3.01 2.44
C GLN A 103 16.65 -2.22 3.72
N VAL A 104 16.98 -2.80 4.86
CA VAL A 104 17.16 -2.04 6.10
C VAL A 104 18.62 -1.65 6.24
N SER A 105 18.89 -0.36 6.38
CA SER A 105 20.24 0.21 6.41
C SER A 105 20.27 1.43 7.32
N ASN A 106 21.17 1.46 8.30
CA ASN A 106 21.30 2.55 9.28
C ASN A 106 19.97 2.92 9.97
N SER A 107 19.25 1.92 10.48
CA SER A 107 17.92 2.08 11.09
C SER A 107 16.91 2.83 10.19
N ASN A 108 16.96 2.55 8.89
CA ASN A 108 16.00 3.06 7.91
C ASN A 108 15.60 1.93 6.98
N LEU A 109 14.34 1.93 6.56
CA LEU A 109 13.96 1.28 5.32
C LEU A 109 14.45 2.14 4.15
N GLU A 110 15.39 1.61 3.38
CA GLU A 110 15.91 2.20 2.15
C GLU A 110 15.23 1.54 0.96
N LEU A 111 14.51 2.34 0.17
CA LEU A 111 13.94 1.93 -1.11
C LEU A 111 14.79 2.49 -2.23
N ARG A 112 15.23 1.62 -3.14
CA ARG A 112 16.14 1.99 -4.23
C ARG A 112 15.43 1.94 -5.57
N MET A 113 15.83 2.83 -6.46
CA MET A 113 15.48 2.76 -7.87
C MET A 113 16.76 2.76 -8.71
N THR A 114 16.96 1.68 -9.45
CA THR A 114 18.15 1.43 -10.27
C THR A 114 17.79 1.45 -11.75
N TYR A 115 18.74 1.82 -12.60
CA TYR A 115 18.50 1.83 -14.04
C TYR A 115 18.42 0.40 -14.62
N ASP A 116 17.30 0.07 -15.25
CA ASP A 116 17.16 -1.14 -16.08
C ASP A 116 17.40 -0.77 -17.55
N ALA A 117 18.60 -1.07 -18.03
CA ALA A 117 19.01 -0.79 -19.40
C ALA A 117 18.20 -1.56 -20.45
N SER A 118 17.61 -2.70 -20.10
CA SER A 118 16.79 -3.51 -21.02
C SER A 118 15.42 -2.88 -21.25
N ALA A 119 14.86 -2.24 -20.21
CA ALA A 119 13.58 -1.55 -20.26
C ALA A 119 13.71 -0.03 -20.52
N ASN A 120 14.93 0.51 -20.52
CA ASN A 120 15.23 1.94 -20.68
C ASN A 120 14.44 2.82 -19.68
N LYS A 121 14.33 2.35 -18.43
CA LYS A 121 13.64 3.03 -17.32
C LYS A 121 14.23 2.58 -15.97
N GLY A 122 13.88 3.30 -14.91
CA GLY A 122 14.13 2.86 -13.55
C GLY A 122 13.29 1.64 -13.15
N PHE A 123 13.91 0.74 -12.40
CA PHE A 123 13.25 -0.31 -11.66
C PHE A 123 13.24 0.07 -10.18
N GLY A 124 12.05 0.34 -9.66
CA GLY A 124 11.83 0.86 -8.31
C GLY A 124 11.73 -0.21 -7.23
N ALA A 125 11.10 0.16 -6.13
CA ALA A 125 10.85 -0.71 -4.99
C ALA A 125 9.54 -0.31 -4.31
N THR A 126 8.79 -1.30 -3.82
CA THR A 126 7.59 -1.08 -3.00
C THR A 126 7.59 -2.02 -1.82
N ALA A 127 7.42 -1.46 -0.62
CA ALA A 127 7.28 -2.18 0.63
C ALA A 127 5.84 -2.04 1.14
N LYS A 128 5.15 -3.16 1.38
CA LYS A 128 3.76 -3.20 1.88
C LYS A 128 3.68 -3.75 3.29
N SER A 129 2.93 -3.11 4.17
CA SER A 129 2.77 -3.57 5.56
C SER A 129 2.11 -4.95 5.63
N SER A 130 2.54 -5.77 6.58
CA SER A 130 1.99 -7.11 6.80
C SER A 130 0.65 -7.11 7.53
N HIS A 131 0.35 -6.05 8.30
CA HIS A 131 -0.99 -5.76 8.83
C HIS A 131 -1.75 -4.77 7.97
N THR A 132 -3.08 -4.87 7.99
CA THR A 132 -3.97 -3.84 7.44
C THR A 132 -4.30 -2.77 8.47
N ILE A 133 -4.87 -1.67 8.01
CA ILE A 133 -5.45 -0.62 8.84
C ILE A 133 -6.80 -0.22 8.25
N GLN A 134 -7.80 -0.09 9.11
CA GLN A 134 -9.05 0.58 8.80
C GLN A 134 -9.27 1.66 9.86
N TYR A 135 -9.13 2.91 9.45
CA TYR A 135 -9.13 4.07 10.34
C TYR A 135 -8.00 4.06 11.38
N GLY A 136 -7.78 5.21 12.02
CA GLY A 136 -6.66 5.48 12.89
C GLY A 136 -5.65 6.43 12.24
N ARG A 137 -4.44 6.44 12.77
CA ARG A 137 -3.38 7.37 12.38
C ARG A 137 -2.14 6.61 11.94
N VAL A 138 -1.63 6.93 10.76
CA VAL A 138 -0.35 6.40 10.27
C VAL A 138 0.59 7.55 10.00
N THR A 139 1.71 7.58 10.72
CA THR A 139 2.78 8.56 10.53
C THR A 139 4.01 7.88 9.99
N ALA A 140 4.47 8.28 8.81
CA ALA A 140 5.74 7.87 8.25
C ALA A 140 6.74 9.04 8.34
N ARG A 141 7.93 8.77 8.85
CA ARG A 141 9.04 9.73 8.88
C ARG A 141 9.89 9.53 7.63
N VAL A 142 9.77 10.45 6.68
CA VAL A 142 10.23 10.25 5.29
C VAL A 142 11.27 11.29 4.91
N LYS A 143 12.32 10.84 4.23
CA LYS A 143 13.23 11.66 3.43
C LYS A 143 13.17 11.16 1.99
N THR A 144 12.67 12.02 1.10
CA THR A 144 12.32 11.66 -0.28
C THR A 144 13.55 11.45 -1.15
N ALA A 145 13.35 10.86 -2.32
CA ALA A 145 14.45 10.27 -3.06
C ALA A 145 15.50 11.25 -3.62
N SER A 146 15.05 12.33 -4.27
CA SER A 146 15.95 13.26 -4.97
C SER A 146 15.24 14.51 -5.48
N LEU A 147 16.04 15.46 -5.96
CA LEU A 147 15.62 16.62 -6.77
C LEU A 147 15.41 16.30 -8.27
N ALA A 148 15.59 15.05 -8.68
CA ALA A 148 15.49 14.68 -10.08
C ALA A 148 14.01 14.61 -10.50
N LYS A 149 13.67 15.31 -11.60
CA LYS A 149 12.38 15.12 -12.27
C LYS A 149 12.15 13.65 -12.61
N GLY A 150 10.88 13.25 -12.61
CA GLY A 150 10.45 11.91 -12.95
C GLY A 150 10.64 10.87 -11.84
N VAL A 151 11.46 11.15 -10.82
CA VAL A 151 11.59 10.32 -9.62
C VAL A 151 10.43 10.62 -8.68
N VAL A 152 9.68 9.58 -8.32
CA VAL A 152 8.54 9.69 -7.40
C VAL A 152 8.81 8.87 -6.15
N THR A 153 8.53 9.44 -4.98
CA THR A 153 8.40 8.73 -3.70
C THR A 153 6.92 8.71 -3.32
N SER A 154 6.43 7.65 -2.70
CA SER A 154 5.03 7.59 -2.24
C SER A 154 4.87 6.93 -0.87
N PHE A 155 3.84 7.36 -0.16
CA PHE A 155 3.31 6.75 1.05
C PHE A 155 1.79 6.68 0.90
N ILE A 156 1.26 5.46 0.81
CA ILE A 156 -0.12 5.19 0.43
C ILE A 156 -0.75 4.24 1.44
N ILE A 157 -2.03 4.44 1.78
CA ILE A 157 -2.89 3.40 2.35
C ILE A 157 -3.80 2.89 1.23
N ILE A 158 -3.69 1.62 0.86
CA ILE A 158 -4.41 1.05 -0.30
C ILE A 158 -5.07 -0.30 0.01
N ASN A 159 -6.31 -0.47 -0.44
CA ASN A 159 -6.95 -1.77 -0.55
C ASN A 159 -6.91 -2.25 -2.01
N GLU A 160 -6.18 -3.34 -2.28
CA GLU A 160 -5.98 -3.86 -3.64
C GLU A 160 -7.23 -4.45 -4.29
N GLN A 161 -8.21 -4.88 -3.49
CA GLN A 161 -9.45 -5.48 -4.00
C GLN A 161 -10.48 -4.43 -4.35
N THR A 162 -10.64 -3.43 -3.48
CA THR A 162 -11.64 -2.39 -3.66
C THR A 162 -11.10 -1.24 -4.50
N GLY A 163 -9.81 -0.93 -4.37
CA GLY A 163 -9.18 0.26 -4.95
C GLY A 163 -9.43 1.53 -4.13
N ASP A 164 -9.86 1.41 -2.87
CA ASP A 164 -9.80 2.54 -1.94
C ASP A 164 -8.34 2.90 -1.67
N GLU A 165 -8.03 4.20 -1.71
CA GLU A 165 -6.67 4.71 -1.62
C GLU A 165 -6.63 6.09 -0.96
N ILE A 166 -5.59 6.31 -0.15
CA ILE A 166 -5.25 7.59 0.47
C ILE A 166 -3.74 7.76 0.33
N ASP A 167 -3.27 8.84 -0.28
CA ASP A 167 -1.86 8.95 -0.65
C ASP A 167 -1.19 10.27 -0.24
N PHE A 168 0.12 10.15 -0.09
CA PHE A 168 1.11 11.20 -0.27
C PHE A 168 2.03 10.80 -1.43
N GLU A 169 2.28 11.74 -2.35
CA GLU A 169 3.25 11.57 -3.43
C GLU A 169 4.20 12.77 -3.51
N TRP A 170 5.50 12.50 -3.66
CA TRP A 170 6.53 13.51 -3.89
C TRP A 170 7.14 13.30 -5.26
N VAL A 171 7.15 14.35 -6.06
CA VAL A 171 7.82 14.38 -7.35
C VAL A 171 9.12 15.17 -7.19
N GLY A 172 10.27 14.60 -7.52
CA GLY A 172 11.56 15.26 -7.32
C GLY A 172 11.71 16.61 -8.03
N LEU A 173 10.89 16.89 -9.06
CA LEU A 173 10.80 18.19 -9.72
C LEU A 173 10.30 19.32 -8.79
N ASN A 174 9.54 19.00 -7.74
CA ASN A 174 8.94 19.94 -6.79
C ASN A 174 9.30 19.55 -5.35
N PRO A 175 10.58 19.72 -4.94
CA PRO A 175 11.09 19.14 -3.69
C PRO A 175 10.52 19.77 -2.42
N ASP A 176 9.97 20.97 -2.52
CA ASP A 176 9.32 21.72 -1.45
C ASP A 176 7.81 21.45 -1.36
N GLN A 177 7.30 20.49 -2.14
CA GLN A 177 5.89 20.14 -2.18
C GLN A 177 5.66 18.64 -1.97
N VAL A 178 4.51 18.35 -1.37
CA VAL A 178 3.91 17.02 -1.34
C VAL A 178 2.54 17.10 -1.99
N GLN A 179 2.15 16.06 -2.71
CA GLN A 179 0.81 15.92 -3.25
C GLN A 179 0.01 14.99 -2.38
N THR A 180 -1.26 15.33 -2.16
CA THR A 180 -2.23 14.49 -1.47
C THR A 180 -3.32 14.12 -2.43
N ASN A 181 -3.80 12.89 -2.37
CA ASN A 181 -4.91 12.42 -3.19
C ASN A 181 -5.62 11.25 -2.50
N TYR A 182 -6.76 10.87 -3.07
CA TYR A 182 -7.53 9.74 -2.61
C TYR A 182 -8.38 9.18 -3.76
N TYR A 183 -8.60 7.87 -3.74
CA TYR A 183 -9.51 7.20 -4.66
C TYR A 183 -10.52 6.37 -3.88
N TYR A 184 -11.74 6.31 -4.41
CA TYR A 184 -12.80 5.46 -3.88
C TYR A 184 -13.12 4.39 -4.92
N LYS A 185 -13.05 3.13 -4.50
CA LYS A 185 -13.34 1.97 -5.33
C LYS A 185 -12.60 1.93 -6.68
N GLY A 186 -11.34 2.37 -6.70
CA GLY A 186 -10.49 2.36 -7.89
C GLY A 186 -10.91 3.35 -8.99
N VAL A 187 -11.86 4.24 -8.72
CA VAL A 187 -12.28 5.26 -9.70
C VAL A 187 -11.25 6.37 -9.74
N LEU A 188 -10.47 6.40 -10.82
CA LEU A 188 -9.45 7.41 -11.04
C LEU A 188 -10.07 8.77 -11.36
N ASP A 189 -9.78 9.74 -10.51
CA ASP A 189 -10.13 11.14 -10.69
C ASP A 189 -8.91 12.02 -10.38
N TYR A 190 -8.20 12.39 -11.44
CA TYR A 190 -6.96 13.17 -11.35
C TYR A 190 -7.18 14.62 -10.91
N THR A 191 -8.44 15.07 -10.76
CA THR A 191 -8.75 16.44 -10.30
C THR A 191 -8.71 16.59 -8.78
N LYS A 192 -8.68 15.47 -8.03
CA LYS A 192 -8.67 15.44 -6.56
C LYS A 192 -7.30 15.58 -5.93
N MET A 193 -6.24 15.46 -6.75
CA MET A 193 -4.87 15.69 -6.30
C MET A 193 -4.71 17.17 -5.92
N LEU A 194 -4.20 17.41 -4.71
CA LEU A 194 -3.88 18.75 -4.23
C LEU A 194 -2.43 18.81 -3.75
N PRO A 195 -1.60 19.74 -4.28
CA PRO A 195 -0.27 20.00 -3.77
C PRO A 195 -0.34 20.81 -2.46
N ALA A 196 0.61 20.56 -1.56
CA ALA A 196 0.82 21.29 -0.33
C ALA A 196 2.32 21.57 -0.14
N ASN A 197 2.64 22.73 0.43
CA ASN A 197 4.02 23.13 0.68
C ASN A 197 4.55 22.48 1.97
N VAL A 198 5.73 21.87 1.90
CA VAL A 198 6.44 21.23 3.02
C VAL A 198 7.36 22.22 3.76
N GLY A 199 7.68 23.35 3.13
CA GLY A 199 8.47 24.45 3.68
C GLY A 199 9.99 24.31 3.48
N SER A 200 10.43 23.15 2.98
CA SER A 200 11.83 22.81 2.72
C SER A 200 11.95 21.69 1.70
N ASP A 201 13.15 21.49 1.17
CA ASP A 201 13.51 20.35 0.34
C ASP A 201 13.36 19.03 1.11
N SER A 202 12.32 18.27 0.77
CA SER A 202 11.96 16.99 1.38
C SER A 202 13.00 15.87 1.14
N SER A 203 13.95 16.07 0.23
CA SER A 203 15.07 15.14 0.00
C SER A 203 16.29 15.44 0.88
N ALA A 204 16.36 16.66 1.43
CA ALA A 204 17.48 17.10 2.27
C ALA A 204 17.28 16.77 3.76
N ALA A 205 16.03 16.63 4.23
CA ALA A 205 15.70 16.38 5.63
C ALA A 205 14.47 15.47 5.77
N TYR A 206 14.36 14.84 6.95
CA TYR A 206 13.18 14.05 7.30
C TYR A 206 12.05 14.95 7.77
N HIS A 207 10.84 14.61 7.32
CA HIS A 207 9.58 15.18 7.79
C HIS A 207 8.64 14.06 8.21
N ASP A 208 7.74 14.36 9.14
CA ASP A 208 6.69 13.42 9.56
C ASP A 208 5.44 13.66 8.73
N TYR A 209 5.03 12.66 7.96
CA TYR A 209 3.82 12.71 7.14
C TYR A 209 2.77 11.79 7.72
N THR A 210 1.61 12.36 8.04
CA THR A 210 0.56 11.62 8.74
C THR A 210 -0.73 11.58 7.93
N ILE A 211 -1.30 10.39 7.81
CA ILE A 211 -2.69 10.17 7.42
C ILE A 211 -3.48 9.86 8.69
N ASP A 212 -4.39 10.76 9.06
CA ASP A 212 -5.33 10.59 10.16
C ASP A 212 -6.73 10.36 9.58
N TRP A 213 -7.17 9.10 9.62
CA TRP A 213 -8.31 8.60 8.87
C TRP A 213 -9.37 8.07 9.82
N SER A 214 -10.60 8.54 9.65
CA SER A 214 -11.76 8.13 10.43
C SER A 214 -12.95 7.86 9.53
N GLU A 215 -14.08 7.44 10.08
CA GLU A 215 -15.32 7.28 9.31
C GLU A 215 -15.79 8.60 8.68
N ASP A 216 -15.54 9.73 9.35
CA ASP A 216 -16.11 11.03 8.95
C ASP A 216 -15.15 11.91 8.16
N LYS A 217 -13.83 11.72 8.31
CA LYS A 217 -12.82 12.56 7.64
C LYS A 217 -11.45 11.92 7.52
N ILE A 218 -10.71 12.38 6.51
CA ILE A 218 -9.26 12.18 6.37
C ILE A 218 -8.58 13.52 6.59
N VAL A 219 -7.55 13.54 7.42
CA VAL A 219 -6.67 14.69 7.62
C VAL A 219 -5.25 14.28 7.25
N TRP A 220 -4.65 15.00 6.31
CA TRP A 220 -3.22 14.87 5.98
C TRP A 220 -2.46 15.91 6.79
N LEU A 221 -1.38 15.49 7.45
CA LEU A 221 -0.51 16.36 8.22
C LEU A 221 0.94 16.25 7.77
N VAL A 222 1.67 17.36 7.89
CA VAL A 222 3.12 17.44 7.76
C VAL A 222 3.67 18.05 9.05
N ASP A 223 4.59 17.36 9.72
CA ASP A 223 5.17 17.77 11.00
C ASP A 223 4.09 18.16 12.02
N ASN A 224 3.07 17.30 12.16
CA ASN A 224 1.88 17.49 13.00
C ASN A 224 0.99 18.70 12.67
N LYS A 225 1.20 19.36 11.53
CA LYS A 225 0.35 20.46 11.06
C LYS A 225 -0.59 19.96 9.96
N PRO A 226 -1.93 20.10 10.11
CA PRO A 226 -2.87 19.76 9.06
C PRO A 226 -2.61 20.59 7.80
N ILE A 227 -2.48 19.91 6.66
CA ILE A 227 -2.34 20.53 5.34
C ILE A 227 -3.55 20.30 4.43
N ARG A 228 -4.36 19.27 4.72
CA ARG A 228 -5.62 18.99 4.03
C ARG A 228 -6.59 18.30 4.97
N THR A 229 -7.87 18.61 4.83
CA THR A 229 -8.97 17.86 5.43
C THR A 229 -9.99 17.54 4.35
N LEU A 230 -10.39 16.28 4.25
CA LEU A 230 -11.50 15.82 3.44
C LEU A 230 -12.59 15.32 4.39
N ASN A 231 -13.76 15.97 4.42
CA ASN A 231 -14.90 15.40 5.13
C ASN A 231 -15.63 14.43 4.20
N ARG A 232 -16.06 13.28 4.73
CA ARG A 232 -16.86 12.30 4.00
C ARG A 232 -18.11 12.94 3.39
N ALA A 233 -18.76 13.85 4.11
CA ALA A 233 -19.93 14.59 3.65
C ALA A 233 -19.67 15.36 2.33
N ASP A 234 -18.46 15.87 2.13
CA ASP A 234 -18.07 16.62 0.93
C ASP A 234 -17.87 15.73 -0.31
N THR A 235 -17.84 14.40 -0.11
CA THR A 235 -17.73 13.42 -1.20
C THR A 235 -19.08 12.87 -1.69
N TYR A 236 -20.19 13.41 -1.20
CA TYR A 236 -21.51 12.97 -1.59
C TYR A 236 -21.81 13.31 -3.06
N ASP A 237 -22.03 12.28 -3.86
CA ASP A 237 -22.52 12.42 -5.22
C ASP A 237 -24.05 12.25 -5.23
N ALA A 238 -24.76 13.35 -5.43
CA ALA A 238 -26.21 13.37 -5.47
C ALA A 238 -26.82 12.55 -6.64
N SER A 239 -26.04 12.29 -7.70
CA SER A 239 -26.52 11.50 -8.84
C SER A 239 -26.55 10.00 -8.55
N THR A 240 -25.65 9.53 -7.67
CA THR A 240 -25.52 8.12 -7.29
C THR A 240 -26.01 7.83 -5.87
N GLY A 241 -26.17 8.86 -5.03
CA GLY A 241 -26.51 8.70 -3.62
C GLY A 241 -25.37 8.13 -2.78
N VAL A 242 -24.13 8.17 -3.29
CA VAL A 242 -22.95 7.53 -2.71
C VAL A 242 -21.97 8.58 -2.19
N TYR A 243 -21.40 8.31 -1.02
CA TYR A 243 -20.22 9.04 -0.53
C TYR A 243 -18.99 8.38 -1.13
N ALA A 244 -18.33 9.05 -2.07
CA ALA A 244 -17.12 8.57 -2.71
C ALA A 244 -15.90 8.77 -1.79
N TYR A 245 -15.90 8.06 -0.66
CA TYR A 245 -14.94 8.20 0.44
C TYR A 245 -14.30 6.84 0.74
N PRO A 246 -12.96 6.75 0.92
CA PRO A 246 -12.28 5.52 1.29
C PRO A 246 -12.82 4.96 2.62
N THR A 247 -13.30 3.72 2.62
CA THR A 247 -13.95 3.10 3.79
C THR A 247 -13.45 1.70 4.10
N THR A 248 -12.60 1.12 3.25
CA THR A 248 -12.21 -0.29 3.35
C THR A 248 -10.78 -0.47 3.85
N GLU A 249 -10.55 -1.49 4.67
CA GLU A 249 -9.23 -1.76 5.27
C GLU A 249 -8.12 -1.82 4.21
N GLY A 250 -7.00 -1.15 4.43
CA GLY A 250 -5.91 -1.06 3.46
C GLY A 250 -4.56 -1.43 4.07
N ARG A 251 -3.53 -1.54 3.24
CA ARG A 251 -2.14 -1.69 3.67
C ARG A 251 -1.38 -0.40 3.44
N ILE A 252 -0.39 -0.16 4.29
CA ILE A 252 0.58 0.90 4.07
C ILE A 252 1.52 0.42 2.96
N ALA A 253 1.62 1.17 1.87
CA ALA A 253 2.57 0.96 0.78
C ALA A 253 3.53 2.15 0.73
N LEU A 254 4.83 1.84 0.76
CA LEU A 254 5.91 2.80 0.66
C LEU A 254 6.68 2.50 -0.62
N SER A 255 6.85 3.47 -1.51
CA SER A 255 7.46 3.21 -2.81
C SER A 255 8.44 4.28 -3.28
N ILE A 256 9.31 3.87 -4.19
CA ILE A 256 10.06 4.74 -5.10
C ILE A 256 9.87 4.22 -6.53
N TRP A 257 9.53 5.10 -7.48
CA TRP A 257 9.22 4.67 -8.85
C TRP A 257 9.53 5.74 -9.92
N ASP A 258 9.63 5.28 -11.16
CA ASP A 258 10.02 6.08 -12.32
C ASP A 258 8.77 6.58 -13.08
N GLY A 259 8.26 7.74 -12.66
CA GLY A 259 7.16 8.41 -13.35
C GLY A 259 7.59 8.99 -14.70
N GLY A 260 8.82 9.51 -14.76
CA GLY A 260 9.37 10.18 -15.94
C GLY A 260 9.63 9.23 -17.10
N ASN A 261 9.78 7.94 -16.88
CA ASN A 261 9.91 6.93 -17.96
C ASN A 261 8.79 5.88 -17.91
N SER A 262 7.64 6.21 -17.33
CA SER A 262 6.49 5.30 -17.18
C SER A 262 5.85 4.84 -18.50
N GLY A 263 6.07 5.57 -19.60
CA GLY A 263 5.44 5.31 -20.90
C GLY A 263 4.00 5.82 -21.02
N GLN A 264 3.45 6.41 -19.95
CA GLN A 264 2.13 7.04 -19.94
C GLN A 264 2.29 8.56 -20.01
N GLN A 265 1.82 9.19 -21.09
CA GLN A 265 2.05 10.61 -21.36
C GLN A 265 1.65 11.51 -20.17
N GLY A 266 0.46 11.31 -19.59
CA GLY A 266 -0.01 12.11 -18.45
C GLY A 266 0.91 12.00 -17.23
N THR A 267 1.33 10.77 -16.89
CA THR A 267 2.27 10.51 -15.78
C THR A 267 3.65 11.11 -16.05
N GLN A 268 4.13 11.03 -17.29
CA GLN A 268 5.40 11.61 -17.71
C GLN A 268 5.39 13.14 -17.65
N GLU A 269 4.29 13.78 -18.05
CA GLU A 269 4.10 15.23 -17.95
C GLU A 269 4.01 15.69 -16.49
N TRP A 270 3.24 14.97 -15.66
CA TRP A 270 3.07 15.26 -14.24
C TRP A 270 4.36 15.13 -13.43
N SER A 271 5.09 14.03 -13.60
CA SER A 271 6.34 13.77 -12.86
C SER A 271 7.55 14.50 -13.44
N GLY A 272 7.48 14.89 -14.71
CA GLY A 272 8.55 15.50 -15.47
C GLY A 272 9.38 14.48 -16.26
N TYR A 273 9.34 14.58 -17.59
CA TYR A 273 10.04 13.69 -18.52
C TYR A 273 11.37 14.27 -19.04
N PRO A 274 12.39 13.44 -19.32
CA PRO A 274 12.56 12.08 -18.82
C PRO A 274 13.17 12.09 -17.42
N THR A 275 13.06 10.98 -16.68
CA THR A 275 13.89 10.77 -15.49
C THR A 275 15.35 10.72 -15.91
N PRO A 276 16.26 11.49 -15.26
CA PRO A 276 17.65 11.49 -15.65
C PRO A 276 18.32 10.17 -15.22
N TRP A 277 18.94 9.47 -16.16
CA TRP A 277 19.59 8.19 -15.92
C TRP A 277 21.01 8.15 -16.49
N SER A 278 21.89 7.51 -15.75
CA SER A 278 23.17 6.95 -16.20
C SER A 278 23.29 5.52 -15.70
N ALA A 279 24.24 4.74 -16.21
CA ALA A 279 24.42 3.33 -15.83
C ALA A 279 24.64 3.15 -14.31
N ASP A 280 25.22 4.15 -13.64
CA ASP A 280 25.56 4.11 -12.22
C ASP A 280 24.55 4.86 -11.33
N THR A 281 23.50 5.43 -11.91
CA THR A 281 22.51 6.20 -11.16
C THR A 281 21.69 5.27 -10.26
N VAL A 282 21.60 5.63 -8.97
CA VAL A 282 20.71 5.00 -8.00
C VAL A 282 19.99 6.09 -7.21
N TYR A 283 18.67 6.14 -7.32
CA TYR A 283 17.84 7.00 -6.46
C TYR A 283 17.41 6.23 -5.21
N LYS A 284 17.26 6.93 -4.09
CA LYS A 284 17.01 6.29 -2.79
C LYS A 284 16.06 7.09 -1.92
N ALA A 285 14.90 6.55 -1.59
CA ALA A 285 14.02 7.09 -0.56
C ALA A 285 14.30 6.40 0.78
N TYR A 286 14.14 7.13 1.88
CA TYR A 286 14.38 6.62 3.23
C TYR A 286 13.16 6.82 4.11
N PHE A 287 12.78 5.77 4.83
CA PHE A 287 11.74 5.78 5.84
C PHE A 287 12.38 5.39 7.17
N ASP A 288 12.42 6.34 8.10
CA ASP A 288 13.08 6.18 9.42
C ASP A 288 12.16 5.41 10.36
N THR A 289 10.91 5.85 10.47
CA THR A 289 9.90 5.19 11.30
C THR A 289 8.55 5.14 10.61
N VAL A 290 7.78 4.09 10.88
CA VAL A 290 6.33 4.05 10.62
C VAL A 290 5.60 3.80 11.94
N THR A 291 4.82 4.78 12.37
CA THR A 291 3.96 4.70 13.56
C THR A 291 2.52 4.48 13.12
N VAL A 292 1.89 3.44 13.68
CA VAL A 292 0.50 3.08 13.46
C VAL A 292 -0.25 3.18 14.77
N GLU A 293 -1.36 3.92 14.77
CA GLU A 293 -2.28 4.05 15.89
C GLU A 293 -3.68 3.65 15.39
N CYS A 294 -4.13 2.44 15.74
CA CYS A 294 -5.42 1.94 15.31
C CYS A 294 -6.57 2.73 15.93
N ALA A 295 -7.67 2.90 15.19
CA ALA A 295 -8.88 3.52 15.72
C ALA A 295 -9.35 2.79 17.00
N GLY A 296 -9.58 3.56 18.07
CA GLY A 296 -10.00 3.02 19.38
C GLY A 296 -8.90 2.34 20.20
N GLY A 297 -7.67 2.23 19.68
CA GLY A 297 -6.52 1.71 20.41
C GLY A 297 -5.68 2.82 21.04
N SER A 298 -5.17 2.59 22.25
CA SER A 298 -4.08 3.40 22.81
C SER A 298 -2.74 2.93 22.25
N THR A 299 -1.92 3.85 21.73
CA THR A 299 -0.51 3.57 21.44
C THR A 299 0.22 3.20 22.74
N PRO A 300 1.16 2.23 22.73
CA PRO A 300 2.14 2.15 23.80
C PRO A 300 2.96 3.44 23.74
N SER A 301 2.74 4.34 24.70
CA SER A 301 3.51 5.56 24.84
C SER A 301 5.00 5.19 24.97
N SER A 302 5.85 5.77 24.14
CA SER A 302 7.24 5.99 24.53
C SER A 302 7.21 6.69 25.89
N SER A 303 7.73 6.02 26.91
CA SER A 303 7.66 6.45 28.30
C SER A 303 8.22 7.87 28.46
N ASP A 304 7.35 8.82 28.77
CA ASP A 304 7.69 10.00 29.57
C ASP A 304 6.53 10.32 30.52
N ASP A 305 6.93 10.45 31.79
CA ASP A 305 6.14 10.56 33.01
C ASP A 305 5.56 11.97 33.21
N SER A 306 4.26 12.07 33.46
CA SER A 306 3.68 12.85 34.58
C SER A 306 2.15 12.90 34.46
N GLY A 307 1.47 12.39 35.48
CA GLY A 307 0.02 12.26 35.53
C GLY A 307 -0.74 13.48 36.03
N SER A 308 -2.05 13.47 35.76
CA SER A 308 -3.12 13.84 36.70
C SER A 308 -4.48 13.43 36.14
N GLU A 309 -5.29 12.79 36.97
CA GLU A 309 -6.58 12.13 36.71
C GLU A 309 -7.80 13.08 36.51
N GLU A 310 -8.70 12.69 35.59
CA GLU A 310 -10.21 12.59 35.59
C GLU A 310 -11.13 13.65 36.28
N PRO A 311 -12.48 13.70 36.02
CA PRO A 311 -13.35 12.71 35.33
C PRO A 311 -14.43 13.21 34.33
N SER A 312 -15.02 12.19 33.68
CA SER A 312 -16.20 12.10 32.80
C SER A 312 -17.52 12.79 33.21
N GLN A 313 -18.42 13.02 32.23
CA GLN A 313 -19.88 12.81 32.36
C GLN A 313 -20.58 12.46 31.03
N THR A 314 -21.61 11.61 31.19
CA THR A 314 -22.46 10.87 30.24
C THR A 314 -23.83 11.53 29.96
N GLY A 315 -24.49 11.15 28.86
CA GLY A 315 -25.96 11.20 28.64
C GLY A 315 -26.34 11.05 27.15
N LYS A 316 -26.82 9.89 26.67
CA LYS A 316 -28.19 9.31 26.66
C LYS A 316 -29.19 9.90 25.63
N ASP A 317 -29.49 9.06 24.65
CA ASP A 317 -30.79 8.62 24.06
C ASP A 317 -31.86 9.65 23.62
N GLU A 318 -32.37 9.50 22.38
CA GLU A 318 -33.80 9.17 22.11
C GLU A 318 -34.11 8.88 20.61
N GLU A 319 -35.06 7.96 20.41
CA GLU A 319 -35.61 7.36 19.17
C GLU A 319 -36.62 8.26 18.41
N SER A 320 -36.90 7.92 17.14
CA SER A 320 -38.25 7.85 16.50
C SER A 320 -38.10 7.72 14.97
N SER A 321 -38.29 6.53 14.37
CA SER A 321 -39.51 5.95 13.75
C SER A 321 -40.04 6.63 12.45
N GLY A 322 -40.10 5.89 11.34
CA GLY A 322 -40.85 6.29 10.15
C GLY A 322 -40.67 5.38 8.92
N SER A 323 -41.66 4.53 8.67
CA SER A 323 -41.89 3.60 7.54
C SER A 323 -42.14 4.30 6.19
N ASP A 324 -41.72 3.73 5.05
CA ASP A 324 -42.61 3.05 4.07
C ASP A 324 -41.86 2.47 2.85
N GLY A 325 -42.38 1.38 2.29
CA GLY A 325 -41.79 0.61 1.21
C GLY A 325 -42.19 1.05 -0.19
N GLY A 326 -41.42 0.61 -1.19
CA GLY A 326 -41.74 0.78 -2.61
C GLY A 326 -40.73 0.08 -3.51
N SER A 327 -41.11 -1.08 -4.03
CA SER A 327 -40.36 -1.93 -4.96
C SER A 327 -40.29 -1.36 -6.38
N HIS A 328 -39.10 -1.31 -6.98
CA HIS A 328 -38.91 -1.32 -8.44
C HIS A 328 -37.50 -1.77 -8.85
N GLU A 329 -37.44 -2.76 -9.73
CA GLU A 329 -36.29 -3.19 -10.54
C GLU A 329 -36.86 -3.66 -11.90
N PRO A 330 -36.05 -3.86 -12.95
CA PRO A 330 -34.80 -3.18 -13.31
C PRO A 330 -34.77 -2.83 -14.82
N THR A 331 -33.89 -1.91 -15.25
CA THR A 331 -33.48 -1.86 -16.66
C THR A 331 -32.02 -1.48 -16.84
N GLY A 332 -31.27 -2.39 -17.48
CA GLY A 332 -30.21 -2.08 -18.44
C GLY A 332 -28.84 -1.70 -17.88
N ALA A 333 -27.98 -2.70 -17.68
CA ALA A 333 -26.54 -2.50 -17.50
C ALA A 333 -25.87 -2.15 -18.84
N PRO A 334 -25.13 -1.02 -18.96
CA PRO A 334 -24.18 -0.84 -20.03
C PRO A 334 -22.87 -1.59 -19.71
N GLU A 335 -22.25 -2.10 -20.77
CA GLU A 335 -21.08 -2.97 -20.77
C GLU A 335 -19.86 -2.33 -20.09
N ASN A 336 -19.21 -3.09 -19.21
CA ASN A 336 -17.95 -2.74 -18.55
C ASN A 336 -16.82 -2.57 -19.60
N PRO A 337 -16.17 -1.40 -19.71
CA PRO A 337 -14.89 -1.32 -20.40
C PRO A 337 -13.83 -2.07 -19.59
N LYS A 338 -13.10 -2.91 -20.31
CA LYS A 338 -12.02 -3.79 -19.83
C LYS A 338 -11.11 -3.09 -18.81
N CYS A 339 -10.95 -3.68 -17.62
CA CYS A 339 -9.92 -3.31 -16.66
C CYS A 339 -8.54 -3.37 -17.34
N ILE A 340 -7.92 -2.21 -17.50
CA ILE A 340 -6.50 -2.12 -17.84
C ILE A 340 -5.74 -2.30 -16.51
N PRO A 341 -4.83 -3.27 -16.39
CA PRO A 341 -4.07 -3.46 -15.15
C PRO A 341 -3.24 -2.20 -14.85
N ARG A 342 -3.43 -1.66 -13.65
CA ARG A 342 -2.63 -0.56 -13.08
C ARG A 342 -1.17 -1.02 -12.99
N PRO A 343 -0.17 -0.17 -13.29
CA PRO A 343 1.17 -0.41 -12.78
C PRO A 343 1.04 -0.45 -11.26
N LEU A 344 1.37 -1.59 -10.65
CA LEU A 344 1.56 -1.65 -9.20
C LEU A 344 2.59 -0.56 -8.87
N VAL A 345 2.15 0.51 -8.22
CA VAL A 345 3.03 1.53 -7.65
C VAL A 345 3.61 0.98 -6.36
#